data_AF-A0A2V3IKR6-F1
#
_entry.id   AF-A0A2V3IKR6-F1
#
_cell.length_a   1.000
_cell.length_b   1.000
_cell.length_c   1.000
_cell.angle_alpha   90.00
_cell.angle_beta   90.00
_cell.angle_gamma   90.00
#
_symmetry.space_group_name_H-M   'P 1'
#
loop_
_entity.id
_entity.type
_entity.pdbx_description
1 polymer ?
#
loop_
_entity_poly.entity_id
_entity_poly.type
_entity_poly.pdbx_seq_one_letter_code
_entity_poly.pdbx_strand_id
1 'polypeptide(L)'
;MASPLFNDDLWDKIRTDPETSALLEDPAFKQIITELRTDPSSLSKHIADPRVLKLFTVLSKSSTAQAQPSETVVEDVTATANDAPMPDKPPGPYEPDPSTLGPIERSLYEKDCGTAAYKKRDFPAAIDHYTKALEFDPGNMAFYTNRAAARLESGDIDGAIEDCKTAIKENSERHLRTDFKIIARAYGRMGNAYLKKEDYPQAIEAFEKSLVEYSDPKVTRSLREAQRVQRKKAEEAYIDPELSKKERQEGNQLFLAGKFPESVAKYTEAIKRNPKDAAPYSNRAAAYMKLGEFPMALKDCERCLENDPKFVKAYIRKGNIHFYMKEYHKCLEVYEKGLQLAPNNKELRQGLLKTNLRIQEQQSSGEVDQAQMEQAMKDPEIQKILQDPQMNTLLKQMQEDPKFAARAMRDPTISSKVQKLIASGILRVA
;
A
#
# COMPACT_ATOMS: atom_id res chain seq x y z
N MET A 1 7.58 19.06 34.69
CA MET A 1 6.74 18.26 35.62
C MET A 1 7.28 16.84 35.59
N ALA A 2 7.78 16.34 36.72
CA ALA A 2 8.36 14.99 36.80
C ALA A 2 7.27 13.95 36.52
N SER A 3 7.59 12.92 35.72
CA SER A 3 6.64 11.86 35.38
C SER A 3 6.29 11.05 36.64
N PRO A 4 5.00 10.71 36.87
CA PRO A 4 4.54 10.02 38.08
C PRO A 4 5.05 8.58 38.22
N LEU A 5 5.75 8.08 37.20
CA LEU A 5 6.29 6.72 37.12
C LEU A 5 7.60 6.51 37.90
N PHE A 6 8.33 7.57 38.27
CA PHE A 6 9.70 7.47 38.82
C PHE A 6 9.92 8.25 40.11
N ASN A 7 9.00 8.12 41.08
CA ASN A 7 9.08 8.79 42.39
C ASN A 7 10.05 8.05 43.35
N ASP A 8 10.53 8.72 44.39
CA ASP A 8 11.50 8.15 45.36
C ASP A 8 11.03 6.81 45.98
N ASP A 9 9.73 6.63 46.18
CA ASP A 9 9.10 5.39 46.69
C ASP A 9 9.19 4.19 45.73
N LEU A 10 9.35 4.43 44.42
CA LEU A 10 9.59 3.39 43.42
C LEU A 10 10.99 2.79 43.58
N TRP A 11 11.96 3.64 43.91
CA TRP A 11 13.38 3.26 43.93
C TRP A 11 13.73 2.41 45.15
N ASP A 12 13.02 2.60 46.27
CA ASP A 12 13.13 1.72 47.42
C ASP A 12 12.46 0.35 47.18
N LYS A 13 11.42 0.29 46.34
CA LYS A 13 10.81 -0.97 45.89
C LYS A 13 11.72 -1.78 44.98
N ILE A 14 12.52 -1.11 44.14
CA ILE A 14 13.51 -1.76 43.25
C ILE A 14 14.66 -2.39 44.04
N ARG A 15 15.03 -1.79 45.19
CA ARG A 15 16.06 -2.32 46.09
C ARG A 15 15.58 -3.47 46.96
N THR A 16 14.28 -3.54 47.25
CA THR A 16 13.70 -4.52 48.18
C THR A 16 13.16 -5.76 47.48
N ASP A 17 12.93 -5.71 46.16
CA ASP A 17 12.54 -6.89 45.37
C ASP A 17 13.76 -7.79 45.05
N PRO A 18 13.68 -9.12 45.32
CA PRO A 18 14.79 -10.05 45.10
C PRO A 18 15.28 -10.17 43.65
N GLU A 19 14.41 -9.96 42.66
CA GLU A 19 14.76 -10.09 41.25
C GLU A 19 15.39 -8.82 40.67
N THR A 20 14.99 -7.64 41.17
CA THR A 20 15.57 -6.36 40.71
C THR A 20 16.78 -5.91 41.53
N SER A 21 16.89 -6.34 42.78
CA SER A 21 18.07 -6.05 43.63
C SER A 21 19.35 -6.70 43.11
N ALA A 22 19.28 -7.92 42.57
CA ALA A 22 20.41 -8.60 41.92
C ALA A 22 20.89 -7.85 40.66
N LEU A 23 19.98 -7.20 39.92
CA LEU A 23 20.33 -6.41 38.74
C LEU A 23 21.06 -5.11 39.09
N LEU A 24 20.84 -4.58 40.30
CA LEU A 24 21.56 -3.40 40.80
C LEU A 24 23.03 -3.67 41.09
N GLU A 25 23.51 -4.92 41.09
CA GLU A 25 24.93 -5.21 41.22
C GLU A 25 25.72 -4.88 39.93
N ASP A 26 25.03 -4.82 38.78
CA ASP A 26 25.62 -4.49 37.48
C ASP A 26 25.89 -2.97 37.33
N PRO A 27 27.14 -2.54 37.12
CA PRO A 27 27.50 -1.14 36.95
C PRO A 27 26.83 -0.45 35.75
N ALA A 28 26.56 -1.19 34.66
CA ALA A 28 25.93 -0.64 33.46
C ALA A 28 24.44 -0.40 33.70
N PHE A 29 23.77 -1.30 34.43
CA PHE A 29 22.36 -1.13 34.77
C PHE A 29 22.15 0.00 35.78
N LYS A 30 23.08 0.18 36.72
CA LYS A 30 23.10 1.34 37.63
C LYS A 30 23.15 2.68 36.89
N GLN A 31 23.93 2.77 35.81
CA GLN A 31 24.00 3.99 34.99
C GLN A 31 22.66 4.28 34.29
N ILE A 32 22.05 3.25 33.69
CA ILE A 32 20.73 3.36 33.04
C ILE A 32 19.67 3.83 34.06
N ILE A 33 19.65 3.25 35.27
CA ILE A 33 18.73 3.65 36.34
C ILE A 33 18.96 5.10 36.78
N THR A 34 20.22 5.52 36.89
CA THR A 34 20.56 6.89 37.29
C THR A 34 20.11 7.90 36.23
N GLU A 35 20.29 7.55 34.94
CA GLU A 35 19.84 8.38 33.82
C GLU A 35 18.30 8.49 33.77
N LEU A 36 17.58 7.38 33.97
CA LEU A 36 16.11 7.38 34.04
C LEU A 36 15.56 8.18 35.23
N ARG A 37 16.31 8.25 36.34
CA ARG A 37 15.97 9.08 37.50
C ARG A 37 16.10 10.57 37.19
N THR A 38 17.13 10.96 36.44
CA THR A 38 17.39 12.36 36.10
C THR A 38 16.57 12.84 34.90
N ASP A 39 16.32 11.96 33.93
CA ASP A 39 15.54 12.24 32.72
C ASP A 39 14.59 11.08 32.40
N PRO A 40 13.34 11.12 32.92
CA PRO A 40 12.33 10.11 32.64
C PRO A 40 11.97 9.95 31.15
N SER A 41 12.31 10.92 30.29
CA SER A 41 12.02 10.86 28.85
C SER A 41 13.04 10.02 28.07
N SER A 42 14.20 9.73 28.67
CA SER A 42 15.23 8.84 28.14
C SER A 42 14.81 7.36 28.11
N LEU A 43 13.67 7.01 28.71
CA LEU A 43 13.11 5.66 28.73
C LEU A 43 13.01 5.01 27.35
N SER A 44 12.62 5.79 26.34
CA SER A 44 12.51 5.32 24.96
C SER A 44 13.84 4.79 24.39
N LYS A 45 14.98 5.27 24.88
CA LYS A 45 16.32 4.84 24.45
C LYS A 45 16.72 3.49 25.06
N HIS A 46 16.18 3.19 26.24
CA HIS A 46 16.58 2.03 27.06
C HIS A 46 15.54 0.91 27.08
N ILE A 47 14.39 1.10 26.42
CA ILE A 47 13.26 0.13 26.38
C ILE A 47 13.61 -1.19 25.69
N ALA A 48 14.66 -1.21 24.86
CA ALA A 48 15.17 -2.41 24.21
C ALA A 48 16.06 -3.26 25.14
N ASP A 49 16.48 -2.74 26.30
CA ASP A 49 17.24 -3.51 27.27
C ASP A 49 16.30 -4.46 28.04
N PRO A 50 16.53 -5.79 28.00
CA PRO A 50 15.66 -6.75 28.66
C PRO A 50 15.58 -6.56 30.18
N ARG A 51 16.59 -5.93 30.80
CA ARG A 51 16.60 -5.62 32.24
C ARG A 51 15.64 -4.48 32.57
N VAL A 52 15.47 -3.52 31.66
CA VAL A 52 14.50 -2.42 31.79
C VAL A 52 13.07 -2.93 31.62
N LEU A 53 12.83 -3.85 30.69
CA LEU A 53 11.51 -4.51 30.58
C LEU A 53 11.15 -5.31 31.82
N LYS A 54 12.13 -6.02 32.41
CA LYS A 54 11.94 -6.79 33.65
C LYS A 54 11.58 -5.87 34.82
N LEU A 55 12.23 -4.71 34.93
CA LEU A 55 11.89 -3.66 35.89
C LEU A 55 10.41 -3.23 35.75
N PHE A 56 9.93 -2.95 34.55
CA PHE A 56 8.52 -2.56 34.33
C PHE A 56 7.53 -3.66 34.70
N THR A 57 7.87 -4.93 34.47
CA THR A 57 6.99 -6.03 34.89
C THR A 57 6.84 -6.17 36.41
N VAL A 58 7.89 -5.85 37.18
CA VAL A 58 7.83 -5.86 38.65
C VAL A 58 7.03 -4.64 39.16
N LEU A 59 7.23 -3.47 38.57
CA LEU A 59 6.51 -2.25 38.92
C LEU A 59 5.01 -2.30 38.56
N SER A 60 4.66 -2.97 37.45
CA SER A 60 3.26 -3.16 37.08
C SER A 60 2.53 -4.09 38.07
N LYS A 61 3.20 -5.10 38.61
CA LYS A 61 2.64 -6.01 39.62
C LYS A 61 2.42 -5.34 40.98
N SER A 62 3.21 -4.32 41.34
CA SER A 62 3.04 -3.60 42.63
C SER A 62 2.00 -2.48 42.57
N SER A 63 1.68 -1.97 41.38
CA SER A 63 0.68 -0.91 41.17
C SER A 63 -0.79 -1.37 41.26
N THR A 64 -1.06 -2.67 41.44
CA THR A 64 -2.42 -3.22 41.58
C THR A 64 -2.91 -3.33 43.03
N ALA A 65 -2.18 -2.76 44.00
CA ALA A 65 -2.49 -2.89 45.43
C ALA A 65 -3.18 -1.67 46.09
N GLN A 66 -3.64 -0.66 45.35
CA GLN A 66 -4.31 0.51 45.95
C GLN A 66 -5.56 0.94 45.17
N ALA A 67 -6.69 0.30 45.48
CA ALA A 67 -8.02 0.89 45.30
C ALA A 67 -9.07 0.20 46.21
N GLN A 68 -9.08 0.54 47.49
CA GLN A 68 -10.24 0.54 48.42
C GLN A 68 -9.91 1.55 49.53
N PRO A 69 -10.86 2.23 50.24
CA PRO A 69 -12.09 1.64 50.79
C PRO A 69 -13.34 2.56 50.98
N SER A 70 -14.49 1.96 51.31
CA SER A 70 -15.36 2.51 52.35
C SER A 70 -16.12 1.41 53.10
N GLU A 71 -16.09 1.52 54.42
CA GLU A 71 -16.51 0.57 55.46
C GLU A 71 -18.04 0.41 55.56
N THR A 72 -18.50 -0.76 56.03
CA THR A 72 -19.23 -0.85 57.31
C THR A 72 -19.39 -2.30 57.77
N VAL A 73 -18.72 -2.57 58.89
CA VAL A 73 -19.09 -3.42 60.06
C VAL A 73 -19.70 -4.80 59.81
N VAL A 74 -18.95 -5.84 60.21
CA VAL A 74 -19.53 -6.94 60.98
C VAL A 74 -18.49 -7.48 61.97
N GLU A 75 -18.86 -7.44 63.25
CA GLU A 75 -18.18 -8.08 64.37
C GLU A 75 -18.31 -9.61 64.28
N ASP A 76 -17.16 -10.26 64.46
CA ASP A 76 -16.89 -11.38 65.36
C ASP A 76 -17.93 -12.52 65.46
N VAL A 77 -17.62 -13.67 64.83
CA VAL A 77 -17.84 -14.98 65.47
C VAL A 77 -16.69 -15.92 65.10
N THR A 78 -16.07 -16.42 66.15
CA THR A 78 -14.91 -17.32 66.18
C THR A 78 -15.14 -18.67 65.50
N ALA A 79 -14.04 -19.20 64.97
CA ALA A 79 -13.92 -20.53 64.41
C ALA A 79 -14.26 -21.63 65.42
N THR A 80 -14.96 -22.67 64.95
CA THR A 80 -14.65 -24.05 65.35
C THR A 80 -14.67 -24.94 64.12
N ALA A 81 -13.54 -25.61 63.89
CA ALA A 81 -13.40 -26.70 62.94
C ALA A 81 -14.14 -27.93 63.49
N ASN A 82 -14.84 -28.66 62.62
CA ASN A 82 -15.05 -30.09 62.80
C ASN A 82 -15.19 -30.76 61.43
N ASP A 83 -14.42 -31.83 61.28
CA ASP A 83 -14.25 -32.68 60.11
C ASP A 83 -15.57 -33.20 59.54
N ALA A 84 -15.78 -33.00 58.23
CA ALA A 84 -16.65 -33.83 57.40
C ALA A 84 -16.02 -33.99 56.01
N PRO A 85 -16.17 -35.16 55.35
CA PRO A 85 -15.43 -35.47 54.13
C PRO A 85 -15.90 -34.59 52.96
N MET A 86 -14.95 -34.10 52.15
CA MET A 86 -15.24 -33.39 50.90
C MET A 86 -16.16 -34.23 50.00
N PRO A 87 -17.24 -33.67 49.45
CA PRO A 87 -17.83 -34.15 48.22
C PRO A 87 -17.07 -33.56 47.01
N ASP A 88 -16.91 -34.42 46.01
CA ASP A 88 -16.20 -34.20 44.77
C ASP A 88 -16.61 -32.95 43.96
N LYS A 89 -15.59 -32.36 43.31
CA LYS A 89 -15.62 -31.48 42.12
C LYS A 89 -16.07 -30.01 42.33
N PRO A 90 -15.29 -29.01 41.87
CA PRO A 90 -15.72 -27.61 41.90
C PRO A 90 -16.93 -27.39 40.96
N PRO A 91 -17.94 -26.59 41.34
CA PRO A 91 -19.05 -26.25 40.47
C PRO A 91 -18.54 -25.47 39.25
N GLY A 92 -19.07 -25.81 38.07
CA GLY A 92 -18.81 -25.08 36.82
C GLY A 92 -19.31 -23.63 36.87
N PRO A 93 -19.05 -22.82 35.83
CA PRO A 93 -19.42 -21.41 35.80
C PRO A 93 -20.93 -21.23 36.03
N TYR A 94 -21.27 -20.39 37.01
CA TYR A 94 -22.64 -20.03 37.39
C TYR A 94 -23.41 -19.45 36.19
N GLU A 95 -24.43 -20.17 35.71
CA GLU A 95 -25.41 -19.66 34.75
C GLU A 95 -26.58 -19.06 35.55
N PRO A 96 -26.78 -17.72 35.56
CA PRO A 96 -27.91 -17.12 36.27
C PRO A 96 -29.22 -17.57 35.62
N ASP A 97 -30.22 -17.88 36.44
CA ASP A 97 -31.56 -18.24 35.97
C ASP A 97 -32.18 -17.04 35.23
N PRO A 98 -32.43 -17.12 33.90
CA PRO A 98 -32.93 -16.01 33.11
C PRO A 98 -34.25 -15.42 33.63
N SER A 99 -35.04 -16.22 34.36
CA SER A 99 -36.32 -15.80 34.95
C SER A 99 -36.17 -14.78 36.09
N THR A 100 -34.98 -14.65 36.69
CA THR A 100 -34.71 -13.77 37.83
C THR A 100 -34.09 -12.42 37.47
N LEU A 101 -33.64 -12.26 36.22
CA LEU A 101 -32.92 -11.07 35.73
C LEU A 101 -33.85 -9.92 35.31
N GLY A 102 -33.41 -8.68 35.51
CA GLY A 102 -34.11 -7.48 34.99
C GLY A 102 -34.00 -7.34 33.46
N PRO A 103 -34.80 -6.49 32.79
CA PRO A 103 -34.82 -6.37 31.34
C PRO A 103 -33.44 -6.08 30.69
N ILE A 104 -32.65 -5.18 31.30
CA ILE A 104 -31.30 -4.84 30.81
C ILE A 104 -30.33 -6.01 30.99
N GLU A 105 -30.41 -6.73 32.12
CA GLU A 105 -29.54 -7.88 32.38
C GLU A 105 -29.87 -9.04 31.44
N ARG A 106 -31.16 -9.25 31.15
CA ARG A 106 -31.61 -10.22 30.14
C ARG A 106 -31.10 -9.87 28.75
N SER A 107 -31.14 -8.60 28.35
CA SER A 107 -30.64 -8.19 27.02
C SER A 107 -29.14 -8.46 26.87
N LEU A 108 -28.35 -8.23 27.93
CA LEU A 108 -26.92 -8.52 27.95
C LEU A 108 -26.62 -10.02 27.95
N TYR A 109 -27.39 -10.81 28.71
CA TYR A 109 -27.29 -12.28 28.71
C TYR A 109 -27.56 -12.85 27.32
N GLU A 110 -28.67 -12.45 26.69
CA GLU A 110 -29.02 -12.87 25.33
C GLU A 110 -27.94 -12.45 24.31
N LYS A 111 -27.36 -11.25 24.45
CA LYS A 111 -26.23 -10.81 23.63
C LYS A 111 -24.99 -11.71 23.80
N ASP A 112 -24.69 -12.17 25.02
CA ASP A 112 -23.55 -13.05 25.28
C ASP A 112 -23.80 -14.47 24.74
N CYS A 113 -25.02 -15.00 24.88
CA CYS A 113 -25.45 -16.24 24.23
C CYS A 113 -25.33 -16.16 22.70
N GLY A 114 -25.82 -15.07 22.10
CA GLY A 114 -25.71 -14.83 20.66
C GLY A 114 -24.25 -14.75 20.20
N THR A 115 -23.39 -14.15 21.01
CA THR A 115 -21.94 -14.07 20.73
C THR A 115 -21.25 -15.42 20.83
N ALA A 116 -21.66 -16.26 21.79
CA ALA A 116 -21.18 -17.64 21.89
C ALA A 116 -21.63 -18.49 20.69
N ALA A 117 -22.88 -18.36 20.25
CA ALA A 117 -23.40 -19.02 19.05
C ALA A 117 -22.65 -18.55 17.78
N TYR A 118 -22.42 -17.24 17.64
CA TYR A 118 -21.67 -16.66 16.52
C TYR A 118 -20.24 -17.23 16.44
N LYS A 119 -19.55 -17.36 17.58
CA LYS A 119 -18.20 -17.97 17.63
C LYS A 119 -18.20 -19.43 17.22
N LYS A 120 -19.30 -20.16 17.48
CA LYS A 120 -19.51 -21.54 17.03
C LYS A 120 -19.95 -21.62 15.55
N ARG A 121 -20.09 -20.49 14.86
CA ARG A 121 -20.65 -20.35 13.51
C ARG A 121 -22.10 -20.83 13.39
N ASP A 122 -22.81 -20.88 14.52
CA ASP A 122 -24.26 -21.09 14.54
C ASP A 122 -24.95 -19.73 14.38
N PHE A 123 -25.02 -19.27 13.13
CA PHE A 123 -25.57 -17.96 12.79
C PHE A 123 -27.08 -17.86 13.04
N PRO A 124 -27.92 -18.87 12.75
CA PRO A 124 -29.34 -18.82 13.09
C PRO A 124 -29.56 -18.61 14.59
N ALA A 125 -28.93 -19.41 15.46
CA ALA A 125 -29.07 -19.24 16.90
C ALA A 125 -28.52 -17.88 17.37
N ALA A 126 -27.42 -17.40 16.79
CA ALA A 126 -26.90 -16.06 17.08
C ALA A 126 -27.90 -14.95 16.74
N ILE A 127 -28.54 -15.02 15.57
CA ILE A 127 -29.56 -14.06 15.13
C ILE A 127 -30.77 -14.06 16.08
N ASP A 128 -31.22 -15.24 16.51
CA ASP A 128 -32.35 -15.38 17.43
C ASP A 128 -32.04 -14.74 18.79
N HIS A 129 -30.88 -15.06 19.37
CA HIS A 129 -30.44 -14.48 20.64
C HIS A 129 -30.25 -12.94 20.55
N TYR A 130 -29.67 -12.41 19.46
CA TYR A 130 -29.59 -10.96 19.28
C TYR A 130 -30.94 -10.30 19.05
N THR A 131 -31.91 -11.01 18.47
CA THR A 131 -33.28 -10.51 18.31
C THR A 131 -33.98 -10.42 19.65
N LYS A 132 -33.86 -11.44 20.51
CA LYS A 132 -34.35 -11.38 21.90
C LYS A 132 -33.71 -10.25 22.69
N ALA A 133 -32.40 -10.03 22.53
CA ALA A 133 -31.72 -8.90 23.17
C ALA A 133 -32.32 -7.54 22.79
N LEU A 134 -32.71 -7.38 21.52
CA LEU A 134 -33.36 -6.17 20.99
C LEU A 134 -34.81 -6.00 21.47
N GLU A 135 -35.52 -7.09 21.79
CA GLU A 135 -36.86 -7.00 22.39
C GLU A 135 -36.83 -6.37 23.79
N PHE A 136 -35.78 -6.66 24.56
CA PHE A 136 -35.59 -6.11 25.90
C PHE A 136 -34.97 -4.70 25.92
N ASP A 137 -34.07 -4.39 24.98
CA ASP A 137 -33.42 -3.08 24.85
C ASP A 137 -33.23 -2.71 23.36
N PRO A 138 -34.27 -2.13 22.73
CA PRO A 138 -34.24 -1.79 21.31
C PRO A 138 -33.39 -0.56 20.99
N GLY A 139 -32.87 0.16 22.00
CA GLY A 139 -32.02 1.33 21.82
C GLY A 139 -30.53 0.98 21.66
N ASN A 140 -30.15 -0.26 21.94
CA ASN A 140 -28.75 -0.64 21.98
C ASN A 140 -28.19 -0.95 20.58
N MET A 141 -27.42 -0.01 20.04
CA MET A 141 -26.78 -0.14 18.73
C MET A 141 -25.91 -1.39 18.62
N ALA A 142 -25.26 -1.83 19.71
CA ALA A 142 -24.38 -2.99 19.69
C ALA A 142 -25.12 -4.27 19.26
N PHE A 143 -26.39 -4.43 19.66
CA PHE A 143 -27.17 -5.61 19.33
C PHE A 143 -27.52 -5.68 17.86
N TYR A 144 -27.99 -4.57 17.26
CA TYR A 144 -28.21 -4.48 15.82
C TYR A 144 -26.92 -4.77 15.04
N THR A 145 -25.81 -4.15 15.43
CA THR A 145 -24.56 -4.37 14.70
C THR A 145 -24.08 -5.82 14.81
N ASN A 146 -24.28 -6.48 15.94
CA ASN A 146 -23.91 -7.89 16.12
C ASN A 146 -24.84 -8.84 15.34
N ARG A 147 -26.15 -8.56 15.32
CA ARG A 147 -27.10 -9.28 14.47
C ARG A 147 -26.80 -9.10 12.98
N ALA A 148 -26.45 -7.88 12.56
CA ALA A 148 -25.99 -7.61 11.20
C ALA A 148 -24.75 -8.45 10.84
N ALA A 149 -23.80 -8.63 11.76
CA ALA A 149 -22.65 -9.51 11.52
C ALA A 149 -23.07 -10.98 11.33
N ALA A 150 -23.97 -11.49 12.17
CA ALA A 150 -24.48 -12.85 12.05
C ALA A 150 -25.25 -13.06 10.73
N ARG A 151 -26.08 -12.08 10.34
CA ARG A 151 -26.81 -12.07 9.07
C ARG A 151 -25.88 -12.02 7.85
N LEU A 152 -24.80 -11.23 7.91
CA LEU A 152 -23.80 -11.21 6.85
C LEU A 152 -23.12 -12.56 6.65
N GLU A 153 -22.80 -13.26 7.74
CA GLU A 153 -22.17 -14.57 7.67
C GLU A 153 -23.15 -15.68 7.28
N SER A 154 -24.44 -15.55 7.61
CA SER A 154 -25.49 -16.48 7.16
C SER A 154 -25.91 -16.28 5.70
N GLY A 155 -25.55 -15.14 5.08
CA GLY A 155 -25.90 -14.79 3.70
C GLY A 155 -27.13 -13.90 3.56
N ASP A 156 -27.77 -13.51 4.66
CA ASP A 156 -28.85 -12.52 4.69
C ASP A 156 -28.27 -11.09 4.61
N ILE A 157 -27.85 -10.71 3.40
CA ILE A 157 -27.19 -9.43 3.14
C ILE A 157 -28.17 -8.26 3.35
N ASP A 158 -29.39 -8.37 2.85
CA ASP A 158 -30.37 -7.29 2.94
C ASP A 158 -30.81 -7.09 4.40
N GLY A 159 -31.04 -8.16 5.16
CA GLY A 159 -31.36 -8.07 6.59
C GLY A 159 -30.21 -7.49 7.43
N ALA A 160 -28.95 -7.67 7.02
CA ALA A 160 -27.82 -7.02 7.68
C ALA A 160 -27.74 -5.52 7.37
N ILE A 161 -28.02 -5.12 6.13
CA ILE A 161 -28.07 -3.70 5.73
C ILE A 161 -29.16 -2.99 6.53
N GLU A 162 -30.36 -3.59 6.60
CA GLU A 162 -31.47 -3.01 7.36
C GLU A 162 -31.15 -2.89 8.84
N ASP A 163 -30.54 -3.91 9.46
CA ASP A 163 -30.07 -3.80 10.86
C ASP A 163 -29.09 -2.63 11.05
N CYS A 164 -28.13 -2.44 10.16
CA CYS A 164 -27.20 -1.32 10.25
C CYS A 164 -27.90 0.03 10.07
N LYS A 165 -28.82 0.16 9.11
CA LYS A 165 -29.60 1.39 8.90
C LYS A 165 -30.47 1.73 10.10
N THR A 166 -31.20 0.75 10.64
CA THR A 166 -32.02 0.91 11.84
C THR A 166 -31.16 1.33 13.02
N ALA A 167 -30.00 0.68 13.22
CA ALA A 167 -29.07 1.04 14.29
C ALA A 167 -28.64 2.52 14.23
N ILE A 168 -28.31 3.01 13.03
CA ILE A 168 -27.87 4.39 12.80
C ILE A 168 -29.03 5.37 12.99
N LYS A 169 -30.20 5.05 12.43
CA LYS A 169 -31.40 5.88 12.52
C LYS A 169 -31.84 6.06 13.97
N GLU A 170 -32.01 4.96 14.71
CA GLU A 170 -32.42 5.00 16.11
C GLU A 170 -31.41 5.75 16.99
N ASN A 171 -30.12 5.60 16.73
CA ASN A 171 -29.08 6.34 17.44
C ASN A 171 -29.16 7.86 17.19
N SER A 172 -29.40 8.27 15.94
CA SER A 172 -29.55 9.68 15.57
C SER A 172 -30.82 10.30 16.14
N GLU A 173 -31.94 9.57 16.11
CA GLU A 173 -33.25 10.07 16.56
C GLU A 173 -33.36 10.14 18.09
N ARG A 174 -32.68 9.25 18.81
CA ARG A 174 -32.72 9.20 20.28
C ARG A 174 -31.64 10.03 20.97
N HIS A 175 -30.79 10.74 20.21
CA HIS A 175 -29.63 11.49 20.72
C HIS A 175 -28.76 10.69 21.71
N LEU A 176 -28.59 9.39 21.44
CA LEU A 176 -27.86 8.50 22.33
C LEU A 176 -26.36 8.83 22.27
N ARG A 177 -25.70 8.90 23.44
CA ARG A 177 -24.23 9.03 23.55
C ARG A 177 -23.55 7.67 23.31
N THR A 178 -23.80 7.06 22.15
CA THR A 178 -23.17 5.81 21.75
C THR A 178 -21.70 6.04 21.41
N ASP A 179 -20.83 5.09 21.77
CA ASP A 179 -19.42 5.12 21.38
C ASP A 179 -19.29 5.22 19.86
N PHE A 180 -18.54 6.22 19.39
CA PHE A 180 -18.23 6.47 17.97
C PHE A 180 -17.68 5.21 17.28
N LYS A 181 -17.01 4.32 18.02
CA LYS A 181 -16.53 3.03 17.49
C LYS A 181 -17.67 2.08 17.08
N ILE A 182 -18.81 2.13 17.77
CA ILE A 182 -19.97 1.29 17.43
C ILE A 182 -20.69 1.87 16.20
N ILE A 183 -20.78 3.20 16.12
CA ILE A 183 -21.31 3.89 14.94
C ILE A 183 -20.46 3.57 13.71
N ALA A 184 -19.14 3.72 13.82
CA ALA A 184 -18.20 3.33 12.78
C ALA A 184 -18.35 1.84 12.41
N ARG A 185 -18.50 0.94 13.39
CA ARG A 185 -18.70 -0.49 13.12
C ARG A 185 -19.99 -0.77 12.36
N ALA A 186 -21.07 -0.03 12.63
CA ALA A 186 -22.32 -0.15 11.87
C ALA A 186 -22.11 0.22 10.41
N TYR A 187 -21.49 1.37 10.14
CA TYR A 187 -21.14 1.79 8.78
C TYR A 187 -20.18 0.82 8.09
N GLY A 188 -19.15 0.33 8.78
CA GLY A 188 -18.21 -0.66 8.25
C GLY A 188 -18.87 -1.99 7.91
N ARG A 189 -19.82 -2.47 8.75
CA ARG A 189 -20.61 -3.68 8.46
C ARG A 189 -21.56 -3.46 7.28
N MET A 190 -22.19 -2.29 7.18
CA MET A 190 -23.00 -1.92 6.03
C MET A 190 -22.18 -1.86 4.73
N GLY A 191 -20.96 -1.30 4.77
CA GLY A 191 -20.06 -1.30 3.63
C GLY A 191 -19.66 -2.71 3.20
N ASN A 192 -19.38 -3.61 4.15
CA ASN A 192 -19.12 -5.02 3.85
C ASN A 192 -20.34 -5.73 3.26
N ALA A 193 -21.54 -5.37 3.68
CA ALA A 193 -22.80 -5.89 3.12
C ALA A 193 -22.95 -5.49 1.65
N TYR A 194 -22.77 -4.21 1.34
CA TYR A 194 -22.81 -3.71 -0.04
C TYR A 194 -21.69 -4.27 -0.91
N LEU A 195 -20.50 -4.54 -0.35
CA LEU A 195 -19.45 -5.27 -1.06
C LEU A 195 -19.90 -6.68 -1.46
N LYS A 196 -20.57 -7.44 -0.57
CA LYS A 196 -21.11 -8.77 -0.90
C LYS A 196 -22.22 -8.70 -1.97
N LYS A 197 -22.94 -7.58 -2.05
CA LYS A 197 -23.96 -7.30 -3.08
C LYS A 197 -23.37 -6.80 -4.40
N GLU A 198 -22.06 -6.57 -4.47
CA GLU A 198 -21.36 -5.90 -5.56
C GLU A 198 -21.85 -4.46 -5.86
N ASP A 199 -22.52 -3.82 -4.89
CA ASP A 199 -22.91 -2.41 -4.95
C ASP A 199 -21.77 -1.53 -4.42
N TYR A 200 -20.73 -1.37 -5.25
CA TYR A 200 -19.55 -0.59 -4.86
C TYR A 200 -19.83 0.88 -4.54
N PRO A 201 -20.71 1.61 -5.25
CA PRO A 201 -21.06 2.98 -4.87
C PRO A 201 -21.53 3.09 -3.42
N GLN A 202 -22.50 2.25 -3.01
CA GLN A 202 -23.02 2.25 -1.65
C GLN A 202 -22.00 1.73 -0.63
N ALA A 203 -21.17 0.75 -1.01
CA ALA A 203 -20.09 0.27 -0.15
C ALA A 203 -19.06 1.37 0.17
N ILE A 204 -18.65 2.14 -0.84
CA ILE A 204 -17.70 3.25 -0.70
C ILE A 204 -18.27 4.32 0.22
N GLU A 205 -19.51 4.75 -0.01
CA GLU A 205 -20.18 5.75 0.84
C GLU A 205 -20.25 5.29 2.30
N ALA A 206 -20.61 4.02 2.54
CA ALA A 206 -20.67 3.45 3.88
C ALA A 206 -19.28 3.39 4.55
N PHE A 207 -18.23 3.00 3.84
CA PHE A 207 -16.87 2.99 4.40
C PHE A 207 -16.33 4.40 4.66
N GLU A 208 -16.62 5.36 3.79
CA GLU A 208 -16.24 6.77 4.02
C GLU A 208 -16.91 7.31 5.29
N LYS A 209 -18.22 7.07 5.47
CA LYS A 209 -18.92 7.41 6.71
C LYS A 209 -18.31 6.71 7.93
N SER A 210 -17.97 5.43 7.81
CA SER A 210 -17.28 4.70 8.89
C SER A 210 -15.95 5.35 9.29
N LEU A 211 -15.16 5.82 8.33
CA LEU A 211 -13.84 6.41 8.58
C LEU A 211 -13.91 7.84 9.11
N VAL A 212 -15.00 8.56 8.83
CA VAL A 212 -15.30 9.84 9.49
C VAL A 212 -15.53 9.64 10.98
N GLU A 213 -16.23 8.56 11.37
CA GLU A 213 -16.51 8.25 12.78
C GLU A 213 -15.30 7.67 13.52
N TYR A 214 -14.59 6.73 12.89
CA TYR A 214 -13.41 6.11 13.48
C TYR A 214 -12.44 5.56 12.43
N SER A 215 -11.16 5.89 12.59
CA SER A 215 -10.11 5.34 11.74
C SER A 215 -9.86 3.86 12.03
N ASP A 216 -10.23 3.00 11.08
CA ASP A 216 -9.94 1.57 11.10
C ASP A 216 -9.11 1.17 9.85
N PRO A 217 -7.89 0.62 10.03
CA PRO A 217 -7.08 0.13 8.93
C PRO A 217 -7.76 -0.94 8.06
N LYS A 218 -8.65 -1.77 8.63
CA LYS A 218 -9.39 -2.80 7.89
C LYS A 218 -10.43 -2.16 6.96
N VAL A 219 -11.15 -1.17 7.45
CA VAL A 219 -12.12 -0.40 6.65
C VAL A 219 -11.40 0.38 5.56
N THR A 220 -10.27 1.00 5.88
CA THR A 220 -9.43 1.73 4.89
C THR A 220 -8.99 0.80 3.75
N ARG A 221 -8.60 -0.44 4.06
CA ARG A 221 -8.23 -1.44 3.04
C ARG A 221 -9.43 -1.81 2.18
N SER A 222 -10.58 -2.05 2.80
CA SER A 222 -11.83 -2.43 2.12
C SER A 222 -12.34 -1.31 1.20
N LEU A 223 -12.25 -0.05 1.63
CA LEU A 223 -12.57 1.12 0.82
C LEU A 223 -11.69 1.20 -0.43
N ARG A 224 -10.36 1.06 -0.28
CA ARG A 224 -9.43 1.09 -1.41
C ARG A 224 -9.71 -0.03 -2.41
N GLU A 225 -10.05 -1.22 -1.90
CA GLU A 225 -10.45 -2.34 -2.74
C GLU A 225 -11.76 -2.07 -3.50
N ALA A 226 -12.78 -1.56 -2.80
CA ALA A 226 -14.06 -1.18 -3.40
C ALA A 226 -13.87 -0.16 -4.53
N GLN A 227 -13.12 0.92 -4.27
CA GLN A 227 -12.79 1.96 -5.25
C GLN A 227 -12.02 1.41 -6.45
N ARG A 228 -11.08 0.49 -6.22
CA ARG A 228 -10.32 -0.17 -7.30
C ARG A 228 -11.23 -1.01 -8.18
N VAL A 229 -12.11 -1.82 -7.60
CA VAL A 229 -13.02 -2.68 -8.37
C VAL A 229 -14.05 -1.84 -9.11
N GLN A 230 -14.64 -0.83 -8.48
CA GLN A 230 -15.57 0.09 -9.14
C GLN A 230 -14.92 0.78 -10.34
N ARG A 231 -13.69 1.30 -10.19
CA ARG A 231 -12.94 1.91 -11.28
C ARG A 231 -12.71 0.93 -12.42
N LYS A 232 -12.28 -0.30 -12.11
CA LYS A 232 -12.06 -1.34 -13.12
C LYS A 232 -13.34 -1.70 -13.87
N LYS A 233 -14.46 -1.89 -13.16
CA LYS A 233 -15.77 -2.14 -13.79
C LYS A 233 -16.22 -0.97 -14.67
N ALA A 234 -15.99 0.26 -14.22
CA ALA A 234 -16.29 1.46 -15.02
C ALA A 234 -15.41 1.57 -16.27
N GLU A 235 -14.11 1.26 -16.16
CA GLU A 235 -13.19 1.19 -17.29
C GLU A 235 -13.62 0.12 -18.29
N GLU A 236 -13.96 -1.08 -17.83
CA GLU A 236 -14.46 -2.18 -18.67
C GLU A 236 -15.78 -1.83 -19.37
N ALA A 237 -16.71 -1.19 -18.67
CA ALA A 237 -17.97 -0.70 -19.24
C ALA A 237 -17.76 0.44 -20.25
N TYR A 238 -16.63 1.14 -20.19
CA TYR A 238 -16.29 2.22 -21.11
C TYR A 238 -15.71 1.73 -22.44
N ILE A 239 -15.29 0.46 -22.50
CA ILE A 239 -14.65 -0.15 -23.68
C ILE A 239 -15.65 -0.25 -24.82
N ASP A 240 -15.34 0.40 -25.93
CA ASP A 240 -16.08 0.34 -27.19
C ASP A 240 -15.07 0.38 -28.36
N PRO A 241 -14.75 -0.78 -28.97
CA PRO A 241 -13.79 -0.85 -30.07
C PRO A 241 -14.19 -0.08 -31.33
N GLU A 242 -15.49 0.06 -31.62
CA GLU A 242 -15.94 0.76 -32.83
C GLU A 242 -15.88 2.27 -32.64
N LEU A 243 -16.29 2.76 -31.46
CA LEU A 243 -16.11 4.16 -31.11
C LEU A 243 -14.62 4.52 -31.03
N SER A 244 -13.77 3.62 -30.52
CA SER A 244 -12.31 3.80 -30.53
C SER A 244 -11.76 4.03 -31.93
N LYS A 245 -12.18 3.21 -32.91
CA LYS A 245 -11.77 3.39 -34.32
C LYS A 245 -12.21 4.73 -34.89
N LYS A 246 -13.44 5.16 -34.59
CA LYS A 246 -13.98 6.46 -35.01
C LYS A 246 -13.17 7.63 -34.44
N GLU A 247 -12.96 7.65 -33.13
CA GLU A 247 -12.17 8.68 -32.45
C GLU A 247 -10.72 8.71 -32.97
N ARG A 248 -10.12 7.55 -33.25
CA ARG A 248 -8.80 7.46 -33.88
C ARG A 248 -8.79 8.07 -35.28
N GLN A 249 -9.82 7.84 -36.10
CA GLN A 249 -9.91 8.43 -37.44
C GLN A 249 -10.07 9.96 -37.38
N GLU A 250 -10.89 10.47 -36.47
CA GLU A 250 -11.01 11.92 -36.24
C GLU A 250 -9.68 12.53 -35.76
N GLY A 251 -8.99 11.84 -34.85
CA GLY A 251 -7.63 12.22 -34.43
C GLY A 251 -6.64 12.28 -35.59
N ASN A 252 -6.71 11.31 -36.53
CA ASN A 252 -5.88 11.32 -37.74
C ASN A 252 -6.17 12.55 -38.61
N GLN A 253 -7.43 12.93 -38.79
CA GLN A 253 -7.80 14.10 -39.58
C GLN A 253 -7.28 15.39 -38.93
N LEU A 254 -7.41 15.54 -37.62
CA LEU A 254 -6.87 16.68 -36.87
C LEU A 254 -5.35 16.74 -36.93
N PHE A 255 -4.68 15.59 -36.84
CA PHE A 255 -3.23 15.50 -36.98
C PHE A 255 -2.76 15.97 -38.37
N LEU A 256 -3.46 15.56 -39.43
CA LEU A 256 -3.18 16.02 -40.80
C LEU A 256 -3.45 17.52 -40.96
N ALA A 257 -4.43 18.06 -40.24
CA ALA A 257 -4.73 19.50 -40.20
C ALA A 257 -3.74 20.31 -39.32
N GLY A 258 -2.72 19.69 -38.73
CA GLY A 258 -1.75 20.34 -37.84
C GLY A 258 -2.28 20.69 -36.44
N LYS A 259 -3.50 20.26 -36.11
CA LYS A 259 -4.16 20.47 -34.81
C LYS A 259 -3.71 19.40 -33.82
N PHE A 260 -2.45 19.48 -33.39
CA PHE A 260 -1.81 18.43 -32.60
C PHE A 260 -2.43 18.26 -31.21
N PRO A 261 -2.71 19.31 -30.40
CA PRO A 261 -3.35 19.15 -29.09
C PRO A 261 -4.73 18.48 -29.16
N GLU A 262 -5.55 18.86 -30.14
CA GLU A 262 -6.87 18.28 -30.33
C GLU A 262 -6.76 16.82 -30.81
N SER A 263 -5.77 16.50 -31.65
CA SER A 263 -5.50 15.11 -32.04
C SER A 263 -5.11 14.25 -30.84
N VAL A 264 -4.32 14.78 -29.89
CA VAL A 264 -3.97 14.09 -28.64
C VAL A 264 -5.21 13.78 -27.81
N ALA A 265 -6.16 14.71 -27.70
CA ALA A 265 -7.41 14.48 -26.99
C ALA A 265 -8.21 13.34 -27.64
N LYS A 266 -8.32 13.34 -28.97
CA LYS A 266 -9.01 12.28 -29.73
C LYS A 266 -8.34 10.91 -29.62
N TYR A 267 -7.02 10.84 -29.71
CA TYR A 267 -6.32 9.58 -29.49
C TYR A 267 -6.41 9.10 -28.03
N THR A 268 -6.42 10.02 -27.07
CA THR A 268 -6.61 9.66 -25.65
C THR A 268 -7.96 9.05 -25.41
N GLU A 269 -9.01 9.60 -26.03
CA GLU A 269 -10.34 9.02 -25.99
C GLU A 269 -10.37 7.64 -26.66
N ALA A 270 -9.77 7.50 -27.85
CA ALA A 270 -9.65 6.20 -28.53
C ALA A 270 -8.95 5.14 -27.66
N ILE A 271 -7.91 5.53 -26.92
CA ILE A 271 -7.19 4.65 -25.98
C ILE A 271 -8.08 4.23 -24.81
N LYS A 272 -8.87 5.14 -24.22
CA LYS A 272 -9.80 4.78 -23.14
C LYS A 272 -10.86 3.79 -23.62
N ARG A 273 -11.33 3.96 -24.85
CA ARG A 273 -12.33 3.09 -25.50
C ARG A 273 -11.77 1.73 -25.93
N ASN A 274 -10.48 1.64 -26.25
CA ASN A 274 -9.83 0.37 -26.52
C ASN A 274 -8.35 0.39 -26.07
N PRO A 275 -8.08 0.08 -24.79
CA PRO A 275 -6.72 0.14 -24.25
C PRO A 275 -5.74 -0.89 -24.84
N LYS A 276 -6.25 -1.89 -25.58
CA LYS A 276 -5.45 -2.95 -26.19
C LYS A 276 -5.06 -2.65 -27.64
N ASP A 277 -5.69 -1.66 -28.29
CA ASP A 277 -5.30 -1.26 -29.64
C ASP A 277 -3.98 -0.49 -29.60
N ALA A 278 -2.97 -0.99 -30.30
CA ALA A 278 -1.65 -0.37 -30.39
C ALA A 278 -1.65 0.91 -31.25
N ALA A 279 -2.53 1.01 -32.25
CA ALA A 279 -2.48 2.09 -33.23
C ALA A 279 -2.73 3.51 -32.64
N PRO A 280 -3.73 3.73 -31.75
CA PRO A 280 -3.92 5.01 -31.07
C PRO A 280 -2.68 5.49 -30.30
N TYR A 281 -1.97 4.59 -29.61
CA TYR A 281 -0.74 4.95 -28.88
C TYR A 281 0.34 5.43 -29.83
N SER A 282 0.60 4.71 -30.93
CA SER A 282 1.58 5.16 -31.93
C SER A 282 1.20 6.51 -32.56
N ASN A 283 -0.08 6.75 -32.79
CA ASN A 283 -0.56 8.00 -33.37
C ASN A 283 -0.48 9.16 -32.38
N ARG A 284 -0.79 8.93 -31.11
CA ARG A 284 -0.63 9.94 -30.04
C ARG A 284 0.84 10.27 -29.80
N ALA A 285 1.72 9.27 -29.83
CA ALA A 285 3.17 9.50 -29.80
C ALA A 285 3.63 10.41 -30.95
N ALA A 286 3.08 10.24 -32.15
CA ALA A 286 3.36 11.14 -33.28
C ALA A 286 2.96 12.58 -32.99
N ALA A 287 1.79 12.80 -32.38
CA ALA A 287 1.30 14.12 -32.00
C ALA A 287 2.17 14.75 -30.91
N TYR A 288 2.55 13.98 -29.88
CA TYR A 288 3.49 14.45 -28.85
C TYR A 288 4.87 14.80 -29.42
N MET A 289 5.40 14.02 -30.37
CA MET A 289 6.65 14.37 -31.06
C MET A 289 6.56 15.73 -31.78
N LYS A 290 5.41 16.05 -32.38
CA LYS A 290 5.18 17.34 -33.04
C LYS A 290 5.04 18.50 -32.05
N LEU A 291 4.60 18.22 -30.83
CA LEU A 291 4.52 19.17 -29.73
C LEU A 291 5.85 19.33 -28.96
N GLY A 292 6.85 18.48 -29.21
CA GLY A 292 8.11 18.45 -28.45
C GLY A 292 8.02 17.70 -27.11
N GLU A 293 6.90 17.04 -26.83
CA GLU A 293 6.64 16.30 -25.58
C GLU A 293 7.23 14.88 -25.64
N PHE A 294 8.55 14.80 -25.78
CA PHE A 294 9.29 13.54 -25.98
C PHE A 294 9.08 12.50 -24.87
N PRO A 295 9.06 12.84 -23.56
CA PRO A 295 8.82 11.85 -22.51
C PRO A 295 7.45 11.18 -22.60
N MET A 296 6.41 11.93 -22.96
CA MET A 296 5.06 11.37 -23.14
C MET A 296 4.99 10.51 -24.40
N ALA A 297 5.62 10.95 -25.49
CA ALA A 297 5.71 10.18 -26.73
C ALA A 297 6.41 8.82 -26.54
N LEU A 298 7.46 8.79 -25.72
CA LEU A 298 8.22 7.58 -25.42
C LEU A 298 7.37 6.57 -24.65
N LYS A 299 6.64 7.02 -23.61
CA LYS A 299 5.70 6.18 -22.86
C LYS A 299 4.63 5.57 -23.76
N ASP A 300 4.10 6.35 -24.70
CA ASP A 300 3.13 5.85 -25.67
C ASP A 300 3.74 4.83 -26.65
N CYS A 301 4.98 5.04 -27.11
CA CYS A 301 5.66 4.05 -27.94
C CYS A 301 5.91 2.74 -27.18
N GLU A 302 6.27 2.81 -25.90
CA GLU A 302 6.44 1.63 -25.04
C GLU A 302 5.12 0.90 -24.85
N ARG A 303 4.04 1.61 -24.53
CA ARG A 303 2.72 1.00 -24.39
C ARG A 303 2.20 0.40 -25.70
N CYS A 304 2.51 1.05 -26.83
CA CYS A 304 2.23 0.51 -28.16
C CYS A 304 2.94 -0.83 -28.39
N LEU A 305 4.21 -0.94 -28.00
CA LEU A 305 5.02 -2.15 -28.18
C LEU A 305 4.70 -3.25 -27.15
N GLU A 306 4.20 -2.88 -25.97
CA GLU A 306 3.62 -3.83 -25.00
C GLU A 306 2.35 -4.49 -25.57
N ASN A 307 1.51 -3.70 -26.26
CA ASN A 307 0.28 -4.19 -26.87
C ASN A 307 0.53 -4.95 -28.19
N ASP A 308 1.44 -4.47 -29.04
CA ASP A 308 1.87 -5.13 -30.27
C ASP A 308 3.40 -5.01 -30.45
N PRO A 309 4.17 -6.04 -30.03
CA PRO A 309 5.62 -6.06 -30.19
C PRO A 309 6.11 -6.04 -31.63
N LYS A 310 5.25 -6.30 -32.62
CA LYS A 310 5.61 -6.30 -34.06
C LYS A 310 5.27 -4.97 -34.73
N PHE A 311 4.82 -3.97 -33.99
CA PHE A 311 4.40 -2.68 -34.54
C PHE A 311 5.60 -1.82 -34.99
N VAL A 312 6.06 -2.05 -36.22
CA VAL A 312 7.29 -1.43 -36.80
C VAL A 312 7.30 0.10 -36.69
N LYS A 313 6.15 0.77 -36.89
CA LYS A 313 6.05 2.24 -36.77
C LYS A 313 6.36 2.75 -35.36
N ALA A 314 6.12 1.97 -34.31
CA ALA A 314 6.46 2.36 -32.95
C ALA A 314 7.97 2.32 -32.71
N TYR A 315 8.70 1.35 -33.29
CA TYR A 315 10.17 1.36 -33.29
C TYR A 315 10.72 2.59 -34.01
N ILE A 316 10.16 2.92 -35.18
CA ILE A 316 10.56 4.11 -35.94
C ILE A 316 10.37 5.38 -35.09
N ARG A 317 9.21 5.53 -34.45
CA ARG A 317 8.91 6.70 -33.60
C ARG A 317 9.80 6.73 -32.35
N LYS A 318 9.96 5.61 -31.65
CA LYS A 318 10.80 5.49 -30.46
C LYS A 318 12.26 5.84 -30.77
N GLY A 319 12.81 5.35 -31.88
CA GLY A 319 14.16 5.70 -32.33
C GLY A 319 14.28 7.19 -32.64
N ASN A 320 13.31 7.77 -33.35
CA ASN A 320 13.31 9.21 -33.61
C ASN A 320 13.24 10.05 -32.32
N ILE A 321 12.45 9.63 -31.33
CA ILE A 321 12.35 10.30 -30.04
C ILE A 321 13.71 10.29 -29.32
N HIS A 322 14.37 9.13 -29.23
CA HIS A 322 15.72 9.04 -28.65
C HIS A 322 16.74 9.88 -29.44
N PHE A 323 16.64 9.93 -30.77
CA PHE A 323 17.47 10.79 -31.59
C PHE A 323 17.29 12.27 -31.24
N TYR A 324 16.05 12.74 -31.07
CA TYR A 324 15.79 14.13 -30.65
C TYR A 324 16.26 14.42 -29.22
N MET A 325 16.19 13.43 -28.34
CA MET A 325 16.74 13.52 -26.97
C MET A 325 18.27 13.34 -26.91
N LYS A 326 18.95 13.17 -28.06
CA LYS A 326 20.39 12.89 -28.17
C LYS A 326 20.85 11.62 -27.44
N GLU A 327 19.93 10.69 -27.18
CA GLU A 327 20.23 9.38 -26.61
C GLU A 327 20.58 8.40 -27.74
N TYR A 328 21.68 8.66 -28.46
CA TYR A 328 21.96 7.93 -29.70
C TYR A 328 22.24 6.45 -29.46
N HIS A 329 22.80 6.06 -28.31
CA HIS A 329 23.00 4.64 -27.97
C HIS A 329 21.68 3.87 -27.93
N LYS A 330 20.64 4.41 -27.27
CA LYS A 330 19.29 3.81 -27.28
C LYS A 330 18.65 3.86 -28.65
N CYS A 331 18.90 4.93 -29.40
CA CYS A 331 18.41 5.09 -30.77
C CYS A 331 18.89 3.94 -31.69
N LEU A 332 20.19 3.61 -31.65
CA LEU A 332 20.77 2.50 -32.41
C LEU A 332 20.10 1.17 -32.06
N GLU A 333 20.02 0.84 -30.76
CA GLU A 333 19.40 -0.41 -30.29
C GLU A 333 17.93 -0.55 -30.72
N VAL A 334 17.16 0.53 -30.64
CA VAL A 334 15.75 0.53 -31.03
C VAL A 334 15.59 0.31 -32.53
N TYR A 335 16.43 0.96 -33.36
CA TYR A 335 16.39 0.76 -34.81
C TYR A 335 16.86 -0.63 -35.22
N GLU A 336 17.90 -1.16 -34.58
CA GLU A 336 18.38 -2.52 -34.81
C GLU A 336 17.30 -3.56 -34.47
N LYS A 337 16.65 -3.43 -33.32
CA LYS A 337 15.49 -4.28 -32.96
C LYS A 337 14.35 -4.16 -33.97
N GLY A 338 14.04 -2.94 -34.43
CA GLY A 338 13.07 -2.73 -35.49
C GLY A 338 13.45 -3.43 -36.80
N LEU A 339 14.73 -3.39 -37.18
CA LEU A 339 15.26 -4.02 -38.39
C LEU A 339 15.28 -5.54 -38.30
N GLN A 340 15.47 -6.11 -37.10
CA GLN A 340 15.30 -7.56 -36.90
C GLN A 340 13.87 -8.01 -37.24
N LEU A 341 12.86 -7.18 -36.94
CA LEU A 341 11.46 -7.46 -37.25
C LEU A 341 11.09 -7.16 -38.71
N ALA A 342 11.65 -6.07 -39.28
CA ALA A 342 11.40 -5.65 -40.64
C ALA A 342 12.71 -5.26 -41.36
N PRO A 343 13.49 -6.25 -41.84
CA PRO A 343 14.84 -6.02 -42.37
C PRO A 343 14.89 -5.04 -43.55
N ASN A 344 13.83 -4.99 -44.36
CA ASN A 344 13.75 -4.17 -45.57
C ASN A 344 13.06 -2.81 -45.36
N ASN A 345 12.77 -2.41 -44.11
CA ASN A 345 12.13 -1.14 -43.84
C ASN A 345 13.10 0.03 -44.07
N LYS A 346 12.76 0.91 -45.03
CA LYS A 346 13.60 2.04 -45.43
C LYS A 346 13.76 3.08 -44.32
N GLU A 347 12.68 3.39 -43.59
CA GLU A 347 12.69 4.41 -42.53
C GLU A 347 13.60 4.00 -41.37
N LEU A 348 13.55 2.73 -40.96
CA LEU A 348 14.45 2.19 -39.92
C LEU A 348 15.92 2.26 -40.35
N ARG A 349 16.25 1.85 -41.59
CA ARG A 349 17.62 1.94 -42.12
C ARG A 349 18.10 3.39 -42.21
N GLN A 350 17.23 4.31 -42.65
CA GLN A 350 17.54 5.74 -42.71
C GLN A 350 17.76 6.33 -41.32
N GLY A 351 16.93 5.97 -40.33
CA GLY A 351 17.09 6.38 -38.94
C GLY A 351 18.42 5.90 -38.35
N LEU A 352 18.78 4.63 -38.59
CA LEU A 352 20.05 4.06 -38.16
C LEU A 352 21.24 4.79 -38.80
N LEU A 353 21.21 4.98 -40.13
CA LEU A 353 22.25 5.71 -40.86
C LEU A 353 22.40 7.14 -40.33
N LYS A 354 21.29 7.86 -40.18
CA LYS A 354 21.27 9.24 -39.65
C LYS A 354 21.88 9.31 -38.25
N THR A 355 21.58 8.33 -37.39
CA THR A 355 22.15 8.25 -36.04
C THR A 355 23.65 8.03 -36.08
N ASN A 356 24.13 7.11 -36.92
CA ASN A 356 25.56 6.84 -37.07
C ASN A 356 26.33 8.05 -37.61
N LEU A 357 25.79 8.76 -38.61
CA LEU A 357 26.40 9.99 -39.13
C LEU A 357 26.51 11.05 -38.03
N ARG A 358 25.47 11.22 -37.21
CA ARG A 358 25.49 12.20 -36.12
C ARG A 358 26.54 11.87 -35.05
N ILE A 359 26.71 10.59 -34.73
CA ILE A 359 27.75 10.12 -33.81
C ILE A 359 29.14 10.42 -34.40
N GLN A 360 29.37 10.13 -35.69
CA GLN A 360 30.63 10.41 -36.36
C GLN A 360 30.95 11.91 -36.40
N GLU A 361 29.96 12.74 -36.72
CA GLU A 361 30.10 14.20 -36.68
C GLU A 361 30.53 14.67 -35.29
N GLN A 362 29.91 14.19 -34.21
CA GLN A 362 30.27 14.54 -32.83
C GLN A 362 31.69 14.10 -32.44
N GLN A 363 32.17 12.99 -32.99
CA GLN A 363 33.55 12.55 -32.80
C GLN A 363 34.53 13.47 -33.53
N SER A 364 34.17 13.94 -34.73
CA SER A 364 35.02 14.80 -35.56
C SER A 364 35.02 16.28 -35.19
N SER A 365 33.92 16.83 -34.65
CA SER A 365 33.75 18.27 -34.45
C SER A 365 34.49 18.83 -33.22
N GLY A 366 34.93 17.98 -32.30
CA GLY A 366 35.55 18.39 -31.05
C GLY A 366 34.60 19.02 -30.01
N GLU A 367 33.36 19.35 -30.38
CA GLU A 367 32.38 19.97 -29.47
C GLU A 367 31.80 18.97 -28.46
N VAL A 368 31.96 19.20 -27.16
CA VAL A 368 31.43 18.34 -26.08
C VAL A 368 30.03 18.80 -25.68
N ASP A 369 29.03 17.96 -25.92
CA ASP A 369 27.67 18.17 -25.43
C ASP A 369 27.58 17.69 -23.97
N GLN A 370 27.87 18.60 -23.03
CA GLN A 370 27.86 18.29 -21.60
C GLN A 370 26.50 17.77 -21.12
N ALA A 371 25.40 18.33 -21.64
CA ALA A 371 24.05 17.91 -21.26
C ALA A 371 23.75 16.47 -21.69
N GLN A 372 24.20 16.09 -22.90
CA GLN A 372 24.10 14.71 -23.38
C GLN A 372 24.90 13.75 -22.48
N MET A 373 26.13 14.12 -22.12
CA MET A 373 26.98 13.30 -21.26
C MET A 373 26.37 13.12 -19.87
N GLU A 374 25.89 14.19 -19.23
CA GLU A 374 25.20 14.11 -17.94
C GLU A 374 23.96 13.21 -17.99
N GLN A 375 23.17 13.31 -19.07
CA GLN A 375 22.00 12.48 -19.26
C GLN A 375 22.37 11.01 -19.47
N ALA A 376 23.43 10.73 -20.23
CA ALA A 376 23.97 9.38 -20.40
C ALA A 376 24.47 8.79 -19.08
N MET A 377 25.07 9.60 -18.21
CA MET A 377 25.52 9.17 -16.88
C MET A 377 24.37 8.81 -15.93
N LYS A 378 23.13 9.21 -16.22
CA LYS A 378 21.93 8.75 -15.48
C LYS A 378 21.45 7.37 -15.92
N ASP A 379 21.93 6.87 -17.06
CA ASP A 379 21.54 5.56 -17.58
C ASP A 379 22.23 4.43 -16.77
N PRO A 380 21.47 3.53 -16.12
CA PRO A 380 22.04 2.45 -15.32
C PRO A 380 22.95 1.51 -16.13
N GLU A 381 22.72 1.33 -17.43
CA GLU A 381 23.58 0.49 -18.25
C GLU A 381 24.95 1.13 -18.49
N ILE A 382 24.96 2.44 -18.73
CA ILE A 382 26.20 3.22 -18.90
C ILE A 382 27.00 3.23 -17.59
N GLN A 383 26.33 3.45 -16.45
CA GLN A 383 26.99 3.40 -15.13
C GLN A 383 27.63 2.04 -14.87
N LYS A 384 26.95 0.94 -15.20
CA LYS A 384 27.51 -0.41 -15.05
C LYS A 384 28.78 -0.61 -15.89
N ILE A 385 28.80 -0.09 -17.12
CA ILE A 385 29.99 -0.17 -17.98
C ILE A 385 31.16 0.63 -17.37
N LEU A 386 30.89 1.81 -16.82
CA LEU A 386 31.92 2.67 -16.23
C LEU A 386 32.37 2.25 -14.82
N GLN A 387 31.55 1.51 -14.08
CA GLN A 387 31.92 0.98 -12.77
C GLN A 387 32.74 -0.32 -12.87
N ASP A 388 32.72 -0.98 -14.03
CA ASP A 388 33.48 -2.21 -14.29
C ASP A 388 35.00 -1.92 -14.27
N PRO A 389 35.77 -2.42 -13.28
CA PRO A 389 37.20 -2.14 -13.17
C PRO A 389 38.01 -2.71 -14.35
N GLN A 390 37.56 -3.83 -14.92
CA GLN A 390 38.19 -4.42 -16.11
C GLN A 390 37.94 -3.53 -17.32
N MET A 391 36.73 -2.99 -17.45
CA MET A 391 36.43 -2.06 -18.53
C MET A 391 37.26 -0.76 -18.40
N ASN A 392 37.39 -0.21 -17.20
CA ASN A 392 38.17 1.02 -16.99
C ASN A 392 39.67 0.85 -17.30
N THR A 393 40.24 -0.30 -16.94
CA THR A 393 41.64 -0.61 -17.28
C THR A 393 41.82 -0.79 -18.79
N LEU A 394 40.88 -1.47 -19.46
CA LEU A 394 40.86 -1.59 -20.91
C LEU A 394 40.74 -0.23 -21.60
N LEU A 395 39.82 0.64 -21.17
CA LEU A 395 39.62 1.97 -21.75
C LEU A 395 40.89 2.84 -21.66
N LYS A 396 41.62 2.78 -20.54
CA LYS A 396 42.92 3.47 -20.39
C LYS A 396 43.96 2.94 -21.38
N GLN A 397 44.11 1.61 -21.46
CA GLN A 397 45.04 0.98 -22.42
C GLN A 397 44.69 1.29 -23.87
N MET A 398 43.39 1.41 -24.20
CA MET A 398 42.92 1.81 -25.52
C MET A 398 43.26 3.28 -25.87
N GLN A 399 43.31 4.17 -24.87
CA GLN A 399 43.74 5.56 -25.07
C GLN A 399 45.26 5.68 -25.27
N GLU A 400 46.03 4.81 -24.61
CA GLU A 400 47.51 4.83 -24.65
C GLU A 400 48.09 4.12 -25.90
N ASP A 401 47.45 3.04 -26.37
CA ASP A 401 47.93 2.26 -27.53
C ASP A 401 46.83 2.03 -28.60
N PRO A 402 46.90 2.73 -29.75
CA PRO A 402 45.99 2.53 -30.87
C PRO A 402 45.98 1.10 -31.46
N LYS A 403 47.11 0.36 -31.39
CA LYS A 403 47.18 -1.03 -31.86
C LYS A 403 46.45 -1.96 -30.90
N PHE A 404 46.54 -1.70 -29.60
CA PHE A 404 45.75 -2.41 -28.59
C PHE A 404 44.27 -2.13 -28.78
N ALA A 405 43.88 -0.87 -29.00
CA ALA A 405 42.48 -0.50 -29.27
C ALA A 405 41.90 -1.27 -30.46
N ALA A 406 42.64 -1.38 -31.57
CA ALA A 406 42.22 -2.15 -32.74
C ALA A 406 42.07 -3.66 -32.46
N ARG A 407 42.85 -4.23 -31.53
CA ARG A 407 42.72 -5.63 -31.10
C ARG A 407 41.55 -5.83 -30.15
N ALA A 408 41.37 -4.95 -29.16
CA ALA A 408 40.28 -4.99 -28.19
C ALA A 408 38.90 -4.86 -28.86
N MET A 409 38.80 -4.04 -29.90
CA MET A 409 37.57 -3.87 -30.70
C MET A 409 37.19 -5.11 -31.53
N ARG A 410 38.04 -6.14 -31.63
CA ARG A 410 37.69 -7.42 -32.26
C ARG A 410 36.79 -8.29 -31.38
N ASP A 411 36.82 -8.09 -30.06
CA ASP A 411 35.89 -8.75 -29.15
C ASP A 411 34.51 -8.08 -29.28
N PRO A 412 33.45 -8.80 -29.67
CA PRO A 412 32.12 -8.23 -29.84
C PRO A 412 31.55 -7.60 -28.56
N THR A 413 31.90 -8.15 -27.39
CA THR A 413 31.40 -7.67 -26.10
C THR A 413 32.04 -6.34 -25.71
N ILE A 414 33.36 -6.24 -25.89
CA ILE A 414 34.11 -5.00 -25.66
C ILE A 414 33.68 -3.95 -26.69
N SER A 415 33.61 -4.32 -27.97
CA SER A 415 33.20 -3.43 -29.05
C SER A 415 31.82 -2.83 -28.82
N SER A 416 30.84 -3.63 -28.41
CA SER A 416 29.49 -3.16 -28.09
C SER A 416 29.48 -2.15 -26.93
N LYS A 417 30.22 -2.44 -25.83
CA LYS A 417 30.35 -1.51 -24.69
C LYS A 417 31.02 -0.19 -25.12
N VAL A 418 32.10 -0.27 -25.90
CA VAL A 418 32.84 0.90 -26.40
C VAL A 418 31.95 1.74 -27.34
N GLN A 419 31.27 1.11 -28.29
CA GLN A 419 30.33 1.79 -29.19
C GLN A 419 29.19 2.46 -28.42
N LYS A 420 28.69 1.82 -27.36
CA LYS A 420 27.66 2.39 -26.50
C LYS A 420 28.15 3.67 -25.79
N LEU A 421 29.38 3.66 -25.25
CA LEU A 421 29.99 4.85 -24.65
C LEU A 421 30.30 5.98 -25.66
N ILE A 422 30.66 5.62 -26.89
CA ILE A 422 30.87 6.56 -27.99
C ILE A 422 29.54 7.20 -28.39
N ALA A 423 28.50 6.38 -28.60
CA ALA A 423 27.16 6.83 -28.99
C ALA A 423 26.48 7.65 -27.88
N SER A 424 26.83 7.42 -26.63
CA SER A 424 26.35 8.23 -25.49
C SER A 424 27.14 9.53 -25.28
N GLY A 425 28.16 9.80 -26.10
CA GLY A 425 28.99 11.00 -26.03
C GLY A 425 30.02 11.02 -24.90
N ILE A 426 30.21 9.90 -24.18
CA ILE A 426 31.12 9.80 -23.04
C ILE A 426 32.55 9.53 -23.50
N LEU A 427 32.71 8.60 -24.43
CA LEU A 427 34.02 8.21 -24.94
C LEU A 427 34.28 8.85 -26.31
N ARG A 428 35.51 9.32 -26.50
CA ARG A 428 36.01 9.76 -27.80
C ARG A 428 37.18 8.91 -28.24
N VAL A 429 37.21 8.60 -29.52
CA VAL A 429 38.34 7.91 -30.15
C VAL A 429 39.08 8.96 -30.97
N ALA A 430 40.34 9.19 -30.61
CA ALA A 430 41.22 10.16 -31.27
C ALA A 430 41.83 9.61 -32.57
#